data_AF-A0A0B7JZ20-F1
#
_entry.id   AF-A0A0B7JZ20-F1
#
_cell.length_a   1.000
_cell.length_b   1.000
_cell.length_c   1.000
_cell.angle_alpha   90.00
_cell.angle_beta   90.00
_cell.angle_gamma   90.00
#
_symmetry.space_group_name_H-M   'P 1'
#
loop_
_entity.id
_entity.type
_entity.pdbx_description
1 polymer ?
#
loop_
_entity_poly.entity_id
_entity_poly.type
_entity_poly.pdbx_seq_one_letter_code
_entity_poly.pdbx_strand_id
1 'polypeptide(L)'
;MRLLYNDEENNNFALTKELDAESIPEYATLSHTWLLNNEDEVTFDDLENGNAKDKPGYAKIQFCAEKATSHGLKYFWIDTCCIDKRHSAVLQEALVAMFSWYRNATRCFAYLADVSASEAPQPDEEASLLPWRSAFCSSRWFTRGWTLQELLAPRSVEFFSAEGVALGDRRSLALLIYKSTGIPHLALQGVPL
;
A
#
# COMPACT_ATOMS: atom_id res chain seq x y z
N MET A 1 -17.02 2.44 -5.06
CA MET A 1 -15.57 2.15 -5.20
C MET A 1 -15.35 0.92 -6.08
N ARG A 2 -14.20 0.75 -6.72
CA ARG A 2 -13.84 -0.50 -7.44
C ARG A 2 -12.75 -1.25 -6.69
N LEU A 3 -12.66 -2.57 -6.86
CA LEU A 3 -11.62 -3.41 -6.27
C LEU A 3 -10.93 -4.24 -7.35
N LEU A 4 -9.67 -4.59 -7.12
CA LEU A 4 -8.93 -5.58 -7.90
C LEU A 4 -9.18 -6.99 -7.37
N TYR A 5 -9.13 -7.97 -8.26
CA TYR A 5 -9.12 -9.38 -7.93
C TYR A 5 -8.31 -10.18 -8.96
N ASN A 6 -7.91 -11.40 -8.58
CA ASN A 6 -7.25 -12.34 -9.48
C ASN A 6 -8.28 -12.91 -10.46
N ASP A 7 -8.11 -12.60 -11.74
CA ASP A 7 -8.83 -13.23 -12.84
C ASP A 7 -8.06 -14.48 -13.27
N GLU A 8 -8.45 -15.62 -12.69
CA GLU A 8 -7.83 -16.93 -12.94
C GLU A 8 -7.96 -17.36 -14.41
N GLU A 9 -9.03 -16.95 -15.10
CA GLU A 9 -9.27 -17.34 -16.49
C GLU A 9 -8.25 -16.70 -17.44
N ASN A 10 -7.92 -15.43 -17.20
CA ASN A 10 -6.98 -14.66 -18.03
C ASN A 10 -5.57 -14.59 -17.45
N ASN A 11 -5.34 -15.26 -16.31
CA ASN A 11 -4.10 -15.19 -15.53
C ASN A 11 -3.63 -13.73 -15.34
N ASN A 12 -4.56 -12.85 -14.97
CA ASN A 12 -4.33 -11.41 -14.85
C ASN A 12 -5.11 -10.83 -13.66
N PHE A 13 -5.01 -9.52 -13.44
CA PHE A 13 -5.88 -8.79 -12.52
C PHE A 13 -6.98 -8.07 -13.27
N ALA A 14 -8.18 -8.09 -12.71
CA ALA A 14 -9.34 -7.39 -13.23
C ALA A 14 -9.97 -6.51 -12.16
N LEU A 15 -10.72 -5.51 -12.60
CA LEU A 15 -11.47 -4.61 -11.73
C LEU A 15 -12.91 -5.08 -11.60
N THR A 16 -13.47 -4.95 -10.40
CA THR A 16 -14.91 -5.06 -10.21
C THR A 16 -15.63 -3.92 -10.94
N LYS A 17 -16.94 -4.09 -11.16
CA LYS A 17 -17.82 -2.94 -11.38
C LYS A 17 -17.76 -1.99 -10.17
N GLU A 18 -18.27 -0.79 -10.35
CA GLU A 18 -18.49 0.15 -9.25
C GLU A 18 -19.37 -0.49 -8.18
N LEU A 19 -18.85 -0.54 -6.95
CA LEU A 19 -19.52 -1.09 -5.78
C LEU A 19 -20.08 0.05 -4.92
N ASP A 20 -21.34 -0.12 -4.52
CA ASP A 20 -21.99 0.71 -3.50
C ASP A 20 -21.54 0.32 -2.09
N ALA A 21 -21.68 1.23 -1.12
CA ALA A 21 -21.18 1.04 0.24
C ALA A 21 -21.64 -0.26 0.92
N GLU A 22 -22.87 -0.71 0.65
CA GLU A 22 -23.45 -1.94 1.21
C GLU A 22 -22.94 -3.23 0.53
N SER A 23 -22.31 -3.09 -0.64
CA SER A 23 -21.86 -4.20 -1.48
C SER A 23 -20.36 -4.45 -1.43
N ILE A 24 -19.61 -3.64 -0.66
CA ILE A 24 -18.16 -3.74 -0.55
C ILE A 24 -17.82 -5.01 0.25
N PRO A 25 -17.15 -6.02 -0.36
CA PRO A 25 -16.72 -7.23 0.34
C PRO A 25 -15.54 -6.92 1.28
N GLU A 26 -15.02 -7.91 2.00
CA GLU A 26 -13.73 -7.74 2.67
C GLU A 26 -12.60 -7.57 1.64
N TYR A 27 -11.68 -6.64 1.91
CA TYR A 27 -10.57 -6.34 1.00
C TYR A 27 -9.30 -5.91 1.76
N ALA A 28 -8.16 -6.03 1.06
CA ALA A 28 -6.91 -5.41 1.46
C ALA A 28 -6.68 -4.07 0.74
N THR A 29 -5.82 -3.21 1.27
CA THR A 29 -5.34 -2.00 0.58
C THR A 29 -3.83 -2.04 0.43
N LEU A 30 -3.33 -1.54 -0.69
CA LEU A 30 -1.90 -1.23 -0.87
C LEU A 30 -1.66 0.26 -0.63
N SER A 31 -0.82 0.53 0.36
CA SER A 31 -0.19 1.83 0.56
C SER A 31 1.20 1.80 -0.06
N HIS A 32 1.52 2.75 -0.93
CA HIS A 32 2.80 2.75 -1.63
C HIS A 32 3.18 4.16 -2.10
N THR A 33 4.45 4.34 -2.46
CA THR A 33 4.88 5.53 -3.22
C THR A 33 4.85 5.22 -4.69
N TRP A 34 4.42 6.18 -5.51
CA TRP A 34 4.50 6.02 -6.95
C TRP A 34 5.96 5.82 -7.40
N LEU A 35 6.15 5.06 -8.47
CA LEU A 35 7.44 4.93 -9.13
C LEU A 35 7.95 6.30 -9.61
N LEU A 36 9.27 6.43 -9.75
CA LEU A 36 9.91 7.69 -10.13
C LEU A 36 9.44 8.21 -11.49
N ASN A 37 9.19 7.29 -12.43
CA ASN A 37 8.59 7.59 -13.71
C ASN A 37 7.11 7.18 -13.68
N ASN A 38 6.22 8.15 -13.88
CA ASN A 38 4.77 7.90 -13.84
C ASN A 38 4.32 6.94 -14.95
N GLU A 39 5.03 6.87 -16.08
CA GLU A 39 4.69 5.93 -17.17
C GLU A 39 4.94 4.48 -16.75
N ASP A 40 5.82 4.26 -15.78
CA ASP A 40 6.08 2.93 -15.23
C ASP A 40 4.94 2.47 -14.31
N GLU A 41 4.05 3.38 -13.91
CA GLU A 41 2.94 3.04 -13.05
C GLU A 41 1.76 2.43 -13.80
N VAL A 42 1.22 1.37 -13.20
CA VAL A 42 -0.04 0.78 -13.65
C VAL A 42 -1.19 1.64 -13.17
N THR A 43 -1.98 2.10 -14.13
CA THR A 43 -3.17 2.91 -13.93
C THR A 43 -4.45 2.12 -14.19
N PHE A 44 -5.59 2.71 -13.85
CA PHE A 44 -6.91 2.21 -14.23
C PHE A 44 -7.01 1.92 -15.75
N ASP A 45 -6.52 2.83 -16.60
CA ASP A 45 -6.59 2.67 -18.06
C ASP A 45 -5.71 1.51 -18.56
N ASP A 46 -4.56 1.26 -17.92
CA ASP A 46 -3.70 0.13 -18.30
C ASP A 46 -4.36 -1.21 -18.02
N LEU A 47 -5.18 -1.30 -16.98
CA LEU A 47 -5.95 -2.49 -16.64
C LEU A 47 -7.12 -2.68 -17.61
N GLU A 48 -7.86 -1.63 -17.95
CA GLU A 48 -8.96 -1.72 -18.93
C GLU A 48 -8.46 -2.11 -20.33
N ASN A 49 -7.28 -1.62 -20.73
CA ASN A 49 -6.70 -1.88 -22.05
C ASN A 49 -5.81 -3.14 -22.09
N GLY A 50 -5.57 -3.81 -20.97
CA GLY A 50 -4.77 -5.03 -20.90
C GLY A 50 -3.25 -4.83 -20.95
N ASN A 51 -2.77 -3.59 -20.79
CA ASN A 51 -1.34 -3.22 -20.87
C ASN A 51 -0.62 -3.28 -19.51
N ALA A 52 -1.35 -3.57 -18.42
CA ALA A 52 -0.82 -3.54 -17.06
C ALA A 52 0.46 -4.40 -16.88
N LYS A 53 0.52 -5.58 -17.51
CA LYS A 53 1.63 -6.54 -17.38
C LYS A 53 2.96 -6.02 -17.95
N ASP A 54 2.90 -5.08 -18.87
CA ASP A 54 4.08 -4.56 -19.56
C ASP A 54 4.80 -3.47 -18.75
N LYS A 55 4.18 -3.01 -17.66
CA LYS A 55 4.68 -1.91 -16.84
C LYS A 55 5.42 -2.41 -15.60
N PRO A 56 6.53 -1.78 -15.19
CA PRO A 56 7.23 -2.12 -13.95
C PRO A 56 6.34 -2.08 -12.70
N GLY A 57 5.36 -1.18 -12.66
CA GLY A 57 4.37 -1.07 -11.58
C GLY A 57 3.45 -2.28 -11.43
N TYR A 58 3.51 -3.27 -12.34
CA TYR A 58 2.75 -4.52 -12.17
C TYR A 58 3.23 -5.33 -10.96
N ALA A 59 4.52 -5.26 -10.62
CA ALA A 59 5.10 -6.02 -9.52
C ALA A 59 4.43 -5.72 -8.16
N LYS A 60 4.08 -4.46 -7.89
CA LYS A 60 3.37 -4.10 -6.65
C LYS A 60 1.93 -4.63 -6.60
N ILE A 61 1.28 -4.83 -7.76
CA ILE A 61 -0.05 -5.43 -7.85
C ILE A 61 0.05 -6.92 -7.51
N GLN A 62 1.03 -7.61 -8.08
CA GLN A 62 1.31 -9.02 -7.77
C GLN A 62 1.61 -9.20 -6.28
N PHE A 63 2.50 -8.37 -5.73
CA PHE A 63 2.79 -8.35 -4.30
C PHE A 63 1.51 -8.19 -3.46
N CYS A 64 0.66 -7.21 -3.78
CA CYS A 64 -0.56 -6.97 -3.02
C CYS A 64 -1.53 -8.15 -3.10
N ALA A 65 -1.70 -8.73 -4.30
CA ALA A 65 -2.57 -9.88 -4.52
C ALA A 65 -2.09 -11.13 -3.76
N GLU A 66 -0.78 -11.39 -3.76
CA GLU A 66 -0.17 -12.49 -3.01
C GLU A 66 -0.41 -12.33 -1.50
N LYS A 67 -0.17 -11.13 -0.96
CA LYS A 67 -0.44 -10.85 0.47
C LYS A 67 -1.93 -10.91 0.80
N ALA A 68 -2.80 -10.35 -0.04
CA ALA A 68 -4.24 -10.44 0.17
C ALA A 68 -4.67 -11.91 0.24
N THR A 69 -4.20 -12.73 -0.71
CA THR A 69 -4.49 -14.17 -0.78
C THR A 69 -3.97 -14.92 0.46
N SER A 70 -2.76 -14.62 0.93
CA SER A 70 -2.22 -15.26 2.15
C SER A 70 -3.02 -14.92 3.42
N HIS A 71 -3.78 -13.83 3.38
CA HIS A 71 -4.72 -13.43 4.44
C HIS A 71 -6.17 -13.85 4.17
N GLY A 72 -6.44 -14.66 3.13
CA GLY A 72 -7.77 -15.13 2.76
C GLY A 72 -8.66 -14.08 2.10
N LEU A 73 -8.08 -12.97 1.63
CA LEU A 73 -8.80 -11.87 0.99
C LEU A 73 -8.73 -12.02 -0.52
N LYS A 74 -9.90 -12.10 -1.16
CA LYS A 74 -10.03 -12.18 -2.62
C LYS A 74 -9.82 -10.83 -3.32
N TYR A 75 -10.20 -9.75 -2.63
CA TYR A 75 -10.22 -8.41 -3.19
C TYR A 75 -9.16 -7.53 -2.55
N PHE A 76 -8.63 -6.61 -3.34
CA PHE A 76 -7.69 -5.62 -2.85
C PHE A 76 -7.84 -4.29 -3.60
N TRP A 77 -7.32 -3.22 -3.02
CA TRP A 77 -7.48 -1.86 -3.52
C TRP A 77 -6.14 -1.15 -3.65
N ILE A 78 -5.92 -0.50 -4.79
CA ILE A 78 -4.73 0.30 -5.10
C ILE A 78 -5.22 1.57 -5.78
N ASP A 79 -4.86 2.75 -5.26
CA ASP A 79 -5.36 4.05 -5.72
C ASP A 79 -5.12 4.30 -7.22
N THR A 80 -3.92 3.95 -7.73
CA THR A 80 -3.57 4.14 -9.14
C THR A 80 -4.44 3.31 -10.07
N CYS A 81 -4.90 2.15 -9.60
CA CYS A 81 -5.63 1.15 -10.39
C CYS A 81 -7.15 1.24 -10.22
N CYS A 82 -7.64 1.58 -9.03
CA CYS A 82 -9.06 1.47 -8.67
C CYS A 82 -9.84 2.78 -8.79
N ILE A 83 -9.14 3.92 -8.94
CA ILE A 83 -9.74 5.24 -9.14
C ILE A 83 -9.66 5.58 -10.63
N ASP A 84 -10.82 5.75 -11.27
CA ASP A 84 -10.89 6.33 -12.61
C ASP A 84 -10.63 7.84 -12.51
N LYS A 85 -9.44 8.27 -12.94
CA LYS A 85 -9.00 9.67 -12.88
C LYS A 85 -9.43 10.49 -14.11
N ARG A 86 -10.12 9.89 -15.09
CA ARG A 86 -10.59 10.58 -16.31
C ARG A 86 -11.73 11.55 -15.99
N HIS A 87 -12.49 11.28 -14.93
CA HIS A 87 -13.63 12.08 -14.50
C HIS A 87 -13.32 12.81 -13.18
N SER A 88 -13.26 14.14 -13.23
CA SER A 88 -12.88 14.98 -12.08
C SER A 88 -13.83 14.86 -10.88
N ALA A 89 -15.13 14.60 -11.12
CA ALA A 89 -16.11 14.36 -10.06
C ALA A 89 -15.79 13.07 -9.28
N VAL A 90 -15.51 11.97 -10.00
CA VAL A 90 -15.12 10.68 -9.40
C VAL A 90 -13.82 10.83 -8.60
N LEU A 91 -12.86 11.61 -9.11
CA LEU A 91 -11.62 11.89 -8.38
C LEU A 91 -11.89 12.63 -7.07
N GLN A 92 -12.74 13.67 -7.07
CA GLN A 92 -13.07 14.42 -5.86
C GLN A 92 -13.80 13.56 -4.83
N GLU A 93 -14.78 12.76 -5.26
CA GLU A 93 -15.49 11.82 -4.40
C GLU A 93 -14.53 10.78 -3.80
N ALA A 94 -13.61 10.25 -4.61
CA ALA A 94 -12.60 9.31 -4.15
C ALA A 94 -11.68 9.92 -3.09
N LEU A 95 -11.24 11.16 -3.25
CA LEU A 95 -10.41 11.85 -2.27
C LEU A 95 -11.12 12.02 -0.91
N VAL A 96 -12.43 12.30 -0.93
CA VAL A 96 -13.23 12.38 0.31
C VAL A 96 -13.44 10.99 0.92
N ALA A 97 -13.56 9.96 0.11
CA ALA A 97 -13.87 8.60 0.55
C ALA A 97 -12.63 7.76 0.95
N MET A 98 -11.42 8.13 0.51
CA MET A 98 -10.19 7.35 0.72
C MET A 98 -9.94 6.99 2.19
N PHE A 99 -10.12 7.94 3.11
CA PHE A 99 -9.95 7.67 4.54
C PHE A 99 -10.87 6.52 5.01
N SER A 100 -12.13 6.52 4.57
CA SER A 100 -13.09 5.47 4.88
C SER A 100 -12.69 4.13 4.26
N TRP A 101 -12.19 4.14 3.02
CA TRP A 101 -11.71 2.93 2.35
C TRP A 101 -10.49 2.32 3.06
N TYR A 102 -9.54 3.13 3.51
CA TYR A 102 -8.42 2.63 4.33
C TYR A 102 -8.89 2.14 5.70
N ARG A 103 -9.83 2.86 6.34
CA ARG A 103 -10.38 2.48 7.65
C ARG A 103 -11.13 1.15 7.65
N ASN A 104 -11.87 0.88 6.58
CA ASN A 104 -12.70 -0.31 6.45
C ASN A 104 -11.97 -1.50 5.85
N ALA A 105 -10.73 -1.31 5.35
CA ALA A 105 -9.91 -2.41 4.85
C ALA A 105 -9.58 -3.40 5.97
N THR A 106 -9.66 -4.69 5.65
CA THR A 106 -9.30 -5.78 6.57
C THR A 106 -7.79 -5.77 6.86
N ARG A 107 -6.99 -5.44 5.85
CA ARG A 107 -5.53 -5.31 5.92
C ARG A 107 -5.06 -4.13 5.08
N CYS A 108 -4.04 -3.41 5.56
CA CYS A 108 -3.32 -2.44 4.76
C CYS A 108 -1.85 -2.85 4.70
N PHE A 109 -1.33 -3.02 3.49
CA PHE A 109 0.07 -3.35 3.25
C PHE A 109 0.80 -2.09 2.78
N ALA A 110 1.80 -1.63 3.54
CA ALA A 110 2.68 -0.54 3.16
C ALA A 110 3.92 -1.13 2.46
N TYR A 111 4.01 -0.93 1.14
CA TYR A 111 5.11 -1.43 0.31
C TYR A 111 6.15 -0.32 0.10
N LEU A 112 7.34 -0.52 0.66
CA LEU A 112 8.44 0.45 0.66
C LEU A 112 9.47 0.07 -0.40
N ALA A 113 9.28 0.55 -1.63
CA ALA A 113 10.15 0.25 -2.76
C ALA A 113 11.59 0.78 -2.60
N ASP A 114 11.85 1.66 -1.64
CA ASP A 114 13.14 2.27 -1.32
C ASP A 114 13.80 1.71 -0.05
N VAL A 115 13.29 0.60 0.49
CA VAL A 115 13.85 -0.07 1.66
C VAL A 115 14.16 -1.51 1.31
N SER A 116 15.44 -1.91 1.39
CA SER A 116 15.85 -3.31 1.23
C SER A 116 16.04 -3.98 2.59
N ALA A 117 15.50 -5.19 2.75
CA ALA A 117 15.73 -6.03 3.92
C ALA A 117 16.99 -6.90 3.80
N SER A 118 17.60 -6.94 2.61
CA SER A 118 18.69 -7.86 2.27
C SER A 118 20.10 -7.30 2.49
N GLU A 119 20.22 -6.02 2.86
CA GLU A 119 21.52 -5.38 3.07
C GLU A 119 22.21 -5.95 4.32
N ALA A 120 23.34 -6.63 4.11
CA ALA A 120 24.21 -7.10 5.17
C ALA A 120 24.83 -5.89 5.92
N PRO A 121 24.99 -5.95 7.25
CA PRO A 121 25.67 -4.90 7.98
C PRO A 121 27.13 -4.76 7.48
N GLN A 122 27.56 -3.52 7.25
CA GLN A 122 28.95 -3.22 6.94
C GLN A 122 29.83 -3.58 8.16
N PRO A 123 31.02 -4.18 7.96
CA PRO A 123 31.83 -4.75 9.04
C PRO A 123 32.42 -3.71 10.01
N ASP A 124 32.31 -2.43 9.71
CA ASP A 124 32.88 -1.29 10.42
C ASP A 124 31.85 -0.44 11.17
N GLU A 125 30.54 -0.69 11.00
CA GLU A 125 29.50 -0.10 11.85
C GLU A 125 29.25 -1.02 13.05
N GLU A 126 29.65 -0.56 14.25
CA GLU A 126 29.18 -1.10 15.54
C GLU A 126 27.73 -1.54 15.40
N ALA A 127 27.38 -2.74 15.88
CA ALA A 127 26.08 -3.44 15.84
C ALA A 127 24.82 -2.56 16.04
N SER A 128 24.61 -1.63 15.13
CA SER A 128 23.65 -0.55 15.20
C SER A 128 22.54 -0.96 14.26
N LEU A 129 21.52 -1.59 14.85
CA LEU A 129 20.16 -1.65 14.31
C LEU A 129 20.09 -1.96 12.80
N LEU A 130 19.97 -3.24 12.42
CA LEU A 130 19.61 -3.76 11.07
C LEU A 130 19.51 -2.66 9.97
N PRO A 131 20.41 -2.59 8.96
CA PRO A 131 20.52 -1.48 8.00
C PRO A 131 19.19 -0.95 7.43
N TRP A 132 18.25 -1.86 7.18
CA TRP A 132 16.90 -1.53 6.73
C TRP A 132 16.14 -0.55 7.65
N ARG A 133 16.44 -0.48 8.96
CA ARG A 133 15.79 0.44 9.91
C ARG A 133 16.14 1.89 9.61
N SER A 134 17.37 2.15 9.18
CA SER A 134 17.80 3.49 8.75
C SER A 134 17.11 3.89 7.45
N ALA A 135 17.09 2.98 6.47
CA ALA A 135 16.38 3.16 5.21
C ALA A 135 14.86 3.34 5.44
N PHE A 136 14.26 2.56 6.32
CA PHE A 136 12.87 2.72 6.76
C PHE A 136 12.62 4.12 7.28
N CYS A 137 13.47 4.61 8.19
CA CYS A 137 13.25 5.93 8.78
C CYS A 137 13.32 7.06 7.74
N SER A 138 14.09 6.85 6.67
CA SER A 138 14.34 7.80 5.58
C SER A 138 13.48 7.56 4.34
N SER A 139 12.57 6.57 4.38
CA SER A 139 11.75 6.19 3.23
C SER A 139 10.89 7.36 2.76
N ARG A 140 10.80 7.53 1.44
CA ARG A 140 9.90 8.49 0.78
C ARG A 140 8.44 8.28 1.14
N TRP A 141 8.08 7.09 1.61
CA TRP A 141 6.72 6.83 2.09
C TRP A 141 6.33 7.80 3.21
N PHE A 142 7.25 8.16 4.11
CA PHE A 142 6.98 9.09 5.21
C PHE A 142 6.93 10.57 4.80
N THR A 143 7.38 10.92 3.58
CA THR A 143 7.43 12.31 3.11
C THR A 143 6.23 12.70 2.25
N ARG A 144 5.34 11.75 1.93
CA ARG A 144 4.16 11.95 1.08
C ARG A 144 2.96 12.33 1.93
N GLY A 145 2.30 13.45 1.61
CA GLY A 145 1.15 13.93 2.41
C GLY A 145 -0.02 12.95 2.55
N TRP A 146 -0.19 12.01 1.61
CA TRP A 146 -1.27 11.03 1.63
C TRP A 146 -1.03 9.85 2.57
N THR A 147 0.23 9.46 2.81
CA THR A 147 0.55 8.28 3.62
C THR A 147 0.17 8.44 5.08
N LEU A 148 -0.08 9.66 5.54
CA LEU A 148 -0.65 9.91 6.87
C LEU A 148 -2.02 9.24 7.03
N GLN A 149 -2.90 9.36 6.03
CA GLN A 149 -4.23 8.72 6.08
C GLN A 149 -4.09 7.20 5.99
N GLU A 150 -3.17 6.74 5.17
CA GLU A 150 -2.86 5.31 4.96
C GLU A 150 -2.22 4.68 6.20
N LEU A 151 -1.56 5.49 7.04
CA LEU A 151 -0.99 5.08 8.32
C LEU A 151 -2.02 5.05 9.45
N LEU A 152 -2.87 6.08 9.52
CA LEU A 152 -3.75 6.31 10.67
C LEU A 152 -5.12 5.66 10.52
N ALA A 153 -5.71 5.71 9.33
CA ALA A 153 -7.06 5.24 9.09
C ALA A 153 -7.22 3.72 9.27
N PRO A 154 -6.33 2.86 8.72
CA PRO A 154 -6.49 1.42 8.87
C PRO A 154 -6.37 0.95 10.31
N ARG A 155 -7.10 -0.13 10.62
CA ARG A 155 -6.97 -0.83 11.91
C ARG A 155 -5.60 -1.52 12.03
N SER A 156 -5.10 -2.07 10.93
CA SER A 156 -3.80 -2.75 10.82
C SER A 156 -3.03 -2.24 9.62
N VAL A 157 -1.75 -1.94 9.81
CA VAL A 157 -0.80 -1.61 8.74
C VAL A 157 0.44 -2.46 8.92
N GLU A 158 0.79 -3.23 7.89
CA GLU A 158 1.95 -4.11 7.83
C GLU A 158 2.93 -3.56 6.79
N PHE A 159 4.20 -3.41 7.18
CA PHE A 159 5.25 -2.81 6.34
C PHE A 159 6.10 -3.88 5.69
N PHE A 160 6.38 -3.68 4.41
CA PHE A 160 7.17 -4.60 3.59
C PHE A 160 8.27 -3.87 2.84
N SER A 161 9.42 -4.52 2.70
CA SER A 161 10.55 -4.06 1.89
C SER A 161 10.26 -4.14 0.39
N ALA A 162 11.17 -3.62 -0.42
CA ALA A 162 11.14 -3.75 -1.87
C ALA A 162 11.08 -5.22 -2.34
N GLU A 163 11.69 -6.13 -1.58
CA GLU A 163 11.67 -7.58 -1.85
C GLU A 163 10.40 -8.28 -1.33
N GLY A 164 9.46 -7.54 -0.73
CA GLY A 164 8.24 -8.10 -0.14
C GLY A 164 8.45 -8.81 1.20
N VAL A 165 9.58 -8.57 1.86
CA VAL A 165 9.90 -9.10 3.20
C VAL A 165 9.18 -8.27 4.26
N ALA A 166 8.54 -8.93 5.22
CA ALA A 166 7.87 -8.27 6.33
C ALA A 166 8.89 -7.59 7.25
N LEU A 167 8.74 -6.28 7.43
CA LEU A 167 9.59 -5.46 8.32
C LEU A 167 8.98 -5.34 9.72
N GLY A 168 7.66 -5.42 9.81
CA GLY A 168 6.87 -5.29 11.03
C GLY A 168 5.52 -4.65 10.75
N ASP A 169 4.83 -4.25 11.82
CA ASP A 169 3.53 -3.61 11.77
C ASP A 169 3.58 -2.23 12.46
N ARG A 170 2.50 -1.45 12.32
CA ARG A 170 2.39 -0.11 12.93
C ARG A 170 2.71 -0.08 14.43
N ARG A 171 2.37 -1.12 15.19
CA ARG A 171 2.62 -1.20 16.64
C ARG A 171 4.06 -1.57 16.92
N SER A 172 4.58 -2.63 16.28
CA SER A 172 5.96 -3.08 16.47
C SER A 172 7.00 -2.09 15.97
N LEU A 173 6.66 -1.28 14.96
CA LEU A 173 7.52 -0.23 14.41
C LEU A 173 7.21 1.18 14.92
N ALA A 174 6.36 1.33 15.95
CA ALA A 174 5.89 2.64 16.42
C ALA A 174 7.02 3.62 16.76
N LEU A 175 8.16 3.13 17.27
CA LEU A 175 9.33 3.97 17.55
C LEU A 175 10.01 4.50 16.28
N LEU A 176 10.13 3.67 15.25
CA LEU A 176 10.71 4.10 13.98
C LEU A 176 9.76 5.10 13.30
N ILE A 177 8.46 4.81 13.30
CA ILE A 177 7.43 5.71 12.76
C ILE A 177 7.44 7.05 13.50
N TYR A 178 7.52 7.07 14.82
CA TYR A 178 7.65 8.31 15.60
C TYR A 178 8.91 9.09 15.22
N LYS A 179 10.06 8.42 15.05
CA LYS A 179 11.30 9.09 14.60
C LYS A 179 11.17 9.72 13.22
N SER A 180 10.46 9.06 12.30
CA SER A 180 10.26 9.57 10.93
C SER A 180 9.23 10.67 10.81
N THR A 181 8.16 10.62 11.61
CA THR A 181 6.95 11.44 11.39
C THR A 181 6.64 12.41 12.53
N GLY A 182 7.20 12.18 13.72
CA GLY A 182 6.80 12.88 14.95
C GLY A 182 5.43 12.47 15.50
N ILE A 183 4.73 11.52 14.87
CA ILE A 183 3.40 11.08 15.31
C ILE A 183 3.54 10.33 16.64
N PRO A 184 2.88 10.78 17.73
CA PRO A 184 3.00 10.13 19.03
C PRO A 184 2.59 8.66 18.99
N HIS A 185 3.30 7.83 19.75
CA HIS A 185 3.04 6.40 19.87
C HIS A 185 1.57 6.07 20.16
N LEU A 186 0.88 6.89 20.96
CA LEU A 186 -0.53 6.70 21.31
C LEU A 186 -1.45 6.76 20.08
N ALA A 187 -1.17 7.65 19.12
CA ALA A 187 -1.94 7.74 17.87
C ALA A 187 -1.72 6.52 16.96
N LEU A 188 -0.59 5.80 17.12
CA LEU A 188 -0.24 4.61 16.34
C LEU A 188 -0.82 3.30 16.92
N GLN A 189 -1.40 3.35 18.13
CA GLN A 189 -1.97 2.15 18.78
C GLN A 189 -3.29 1.68 18.15
N GLY A 190 -3.88 2.48 17.26
CA GLY A 190 -5.15 2.16 16.59
C GLY A 190 -6.36 2.26 17.52
N VAL A 191 -6.23 3.08 18.58
CA VAL A 191 -7.38 3.47 19.41
C VAL A 191 -8.29 4.35 18.55
N PRO A 192 -9.62 4.13 18.55
CA PRO A 192 -10.54 5.05 17.87
C PRO A 192 -10.33 6.47 18.41
N LEU A 193 -10.09 7.43 17.51
CA LEU A 193 -10.15 8.86 17.80
C LEU A 193 -11.60 9.28 18.07
#